data_AF-A0A8E0V977-F1
#
_entry.id   AF-A0A8E0V977-F1
#
_cell.length_a   1.000
_cell.length_b   1.000
_cell.length_c   1.000
_cell.angle_alpha   90.00
_cell.angle_beta   90.00
_cell.angle_gamma   90.00
#
_symmetry.space_group_name_H-M   'P 1'
#
loop_
_entity.id
_entity.type
_entity.pdbx_description
1 polymer ?
#
loop_
_entity_poly.entity_id
_entity_poly.type
_entity_poly.pdbx_seq_one_letter_code
_entity_poly.pdbx_strand_id
1 'polypeptide(L)'
;MTKFDADKFEEVVKKSKQKNRKKSILMVVISVVLSIIFVLGILFGIFWMNDRHGYENAKYLEVKTRFMTPNVQTRNLPQSDIGLFNGKNIAEVEKDVDGYPVEWGNISGTYNIFTKLGKVDIYSIGGKSYPEGRRMNFFNPNITYKYITADTQDKAIKEKNYTKKKGKNGSSWTRFPEDLYEKITYPNDLENIVKAENRVVEVGISFDKPYTYEEVQKMLPDNLTQAWYWVSEGEQASKKKEHIHLNDADEDIFAPTVTFGYSNSSDFKYGDLQLGDYWKGDNGLNTAFEMLKTDYSLKMEKDEQKILDGILKNNHLKNKKDMLLNGIVLTGRSENFKQLEGKSWIQAASAGASAEIVPYIKPTK
;
A
#
# COMPACT_ATOMS: atom_id res chain seq x y z
N MET A 1 30.84 90.76 18.74
CA MET A 1 31.22 89.39 19.15
C MET A 1 29.97 88.74 19.73
N THR A 2 29.30 87.86 18.97
CA THR A 2 28.11 87.14 19.46
C THR A 2 28.54 86.15 20.55
N LYS A 3 28.02 86.31 21.77
CA LYS A 3 28.29 85.38 22.88
C LYS A 3 27.66 84.02 22.58
N PHE A 4 28.45 82.96 22.67
CA PHE A 4 27.96 81.59 22.61
C PHE A 4 27.09 81.30 23.85
N ASP A 5 25.88 80.82 23.62
CA ASP A 5 24.92 80.44 24.66
C ASP A 5 25.00 78.93 24.88
N ALA A 6 25.71 78.55 25.95
CA ALA A 6 26.00 77.16 26.28
C ALA A 6 24.74 76.38 26.66
N ASP A 7 23.77 77.01 27.32
CA ASP A 7 22.53 76.38 27.76
C ASP A 7 21.64 76.03 26.56
N LYS A 8 21.53 76.97 25.61
CA LYS A 8 20.82 76.76 24.35
C LYS A 8 21.49 75.68 23.50
N PHE A 9 22.83 75.63 23.48
CA PHE A 9 23.57 74.57 22.81
C PHE A 9 23.35 73.20 23.46
N GLU A 10 23.40 73.11 24.79
CA GLU A 10 23.15 71.88 25.54
C GLU A 10 21.72 71.35 25.33
N GLU A 11 20.72 72.24 25.30
CA GLU A 11 19.33 71.89 25.02
C GLU A 11 19.16 71.32 23.60
N VAL A 12 19.79 71.93 22.60
CA VAL A 12 19.81 71.44 21.22
C VAL A 12 20.48 70.07 21.12
N VAL A 13 21.61 69.87 21.82
CA VAL A 13 22.30 68.58 21.87
C VAL A 13 21.45 67.52 22.58
N LYS A 14 20.79 67.84 23.69
CA LYS A 14 19.86 66.93 24.40
C LYS A 14 18.67 66.55 23.52
N LYS A 15 18.03 67.51 22.86
CA LYS A 15 16.92 67.27 21.91
C LYS A 15 17.36 66.42 20.72
N SER A 16 18.56 66.68 20.18
CA SER A 16 19.16 65.87 19.10
C SER A 16 19.43 64.43 19.55
N LYS A 17 20.03 64.23 20.73
CA LYS A 17 20.25 62.90 21.33
C LYS A 17 18.93 62.15 21.58
N GLN A 18 17.90 62.82 22.11
CA GLN A 18 16.57 62.20 22.30
C GLN A 18 15.90 61.84 20.98
N LYS A 19 15.96 62.70 19.95
CA LYS A 19 15.44 62.42 18.61
C LYS A 19 16.14 61.23 17.98
N ASN A 20 17.47 61.17 18.09
CA ASN A 20 18.27 60.05 17.58
C ASN A 20 17.96 58.75 18.35
N ARG A 21 17.81 58.80 19.69
CA ARG A 21 17.39 57.64 20.50
C ARG A 21 16.01 57.12 20.10
N LYS A 22 15.02 58.01 19.91
CA LYS A 22 13.68 57.63 19.43
C LYS A 22 13.75 56.99 18.04
N LYS A 23 14.56 57.52 17.13
CA LYS A 23 14.78 56.95 15.79
C LYS A 23 15.43 55.56 15.85
N SER A 24 16.44 55.36 16.71
CA SER A 24 17.07 54.06 16.93
C SER A 24 16.11 53.03 17.52
N ILE A 25 15.32 53.41 18.53
CA ILE A 25 14.28 52.55 19.11
C ILE A 25 13.26 52.16 18.04
N LEU A 26 12.78 53.12 17.25
CA LEU A 26 11.84 52.86 16.16
C LEU A 26 12.41 51.87 15.14
N MET A 27 13.69 52.01 14.74
CA MET A 27 14.33 51.07 13.83
C MET A 27 14.44 49.66 14.41
N VAL A 28 14.77 49.53 15.71
CA VAL A 28 14.80 48.21 16.39
C VAL A 28 13.42 47.58 16.44
N VAL A 29 12.39 48.37 16.77
CA VAL A 29 11.00 47.89 16.77
C VAL A 29 10.58 47.43 15.37
N ILE A 30 10.87 48.21 14.33
CA ILE A 30 10.57 47.84 12.94
C ILE A 30 11.31 46.54 12.57
N SER A 31 12.59 46.40 12.90
CA SER A 31 13.34 45.18 12.58
C SER A 31 12.76 43.95 13.30
N VAL A 32 12.37 44.08 14.57
CA VAL A 32 11.75 42.98 15.33
C VAL A 32 10.40 42.60 14.70
N VAL A 33 9.57 43.59 14.34
CA VAL A 33 8.29 43.34 13.68
C VAL A 33 8.48 42.65 12.33
N LEU A 34 9.44 43.11 11.52
CA LEU A 34 9.76 42.48 10.23
C LEU A 34 10.28 41.05 10.41
N SER A 35 11.12 40.79 11.42
CA SER A 35 11.58 39.43 11.73
C SER A 35 10.43 38.52 12.15
N ILE A 36 9.46 39.01 12.94
CA ILE A 36 8.28 38.23 13.32
C ILE A 36 7.42 37.92 12.09
N ILE A 37 7.15 38.91 11.23
CA ILE A 37 6.38 38.70 10.00
C ILE A 37 7.10 37.68 9.10
N PHE A 38 8.42 37.77 8.98
CA PHE A 38 9.22 36.83 8.19
C PHE A 38 9.13 35.41 8.74
N VAL A 39 9.27 35.23 10.07
CA VAL A 39 9.12 33.93 10.73
C VAL A 39 7.71 33.37 10.56
N LEU A 40 6.67 34.20 10.71
CA LEU A 40 5.29 33.78 10.47
C LEU A 40 5.05 33.36 9.01
N GLY A 41 5.65 34.08 8.05
CA GLY A 41 5.60 33.70 6.64
C GLY A 41 6.25 32.34 6.37
N ILE A 42 7.41 32.08 6.99
CA ILE A 42 8.09 30.77 6.92
C ILE A 42 7.23 29.67 7.56
N LEU A 43 6.69 29.91 8.76
CA LEU A 43 5.83 28.94 9.45
C LEU A 43 4.56 28.65 8.66
N PHE A 44 3.94 29.67 8.05
CA PHE A 44 2.79 29.49 7.17
C PHE A 44 3.15 28.65 5.93
N GLY A 45 4.30 28.92 5.31
CA GLY A 45 4.80 28.11 4.19
C GLY A 45 5.05 26.65 4.57
N ILE A 46 5.68 26.41 5.73
CA ILE A 46 5.91 25.06 6.28
C ILE A 46 4.57 24.36 6.54
N PHE A 47 3.64 25.04 7.20
CA PHE A 47 2.32 24.49 7.52
C PHE A 47 1.56 24.11 6.24
N TRP A 48 1.53 25.01 5.25
CA TRP A 48 0.90 24.77 3.95
C TRP A 48 1.53 23.58 3.19
N MET A 49 2.85 23.46 3.20
CA MET A 49 3.55 22.31 2.59
C MET A 49 3.26 21.01 3.34
N ASN A 50 3.26 21.04 4.67
CA ASN A 50 3.04 19.87 5.50
C ASN A 50 1.62 19.33 5.37
N ASP A 51 0.61 20.21 5.38
CA ASP A 51 -0.80 19.88 5.14
C ASP A 51 -0.99 19.21 3.76
N ARG A 52 -0.41 19.81 2.71
CA ARG A 52 -0.43 19.25 1.36
C ARG A 52 0.20 17.87 1.28
N HIS A 53 1.40 17.68 1.84
CA HIS A 53 2.07 16.37 1.82
C HIS A 53 1.33 15.32 2.68
N GLY A 54 0.70 15.74 3.77
CA GLY A 54 -0.17 14.88 4.58
C GLY A 54 -1.35 14.37 3.76
N TYR A 55 -1.97 15.23 2.97
CA TYR A 55 -3.04 14.84 2.06
C TYR A 55 -2.58 13.91 0.93
N GLU A 56 -1.47 14.24 0.25
CA GLU A 56 -0.89 13.40 -0.81
C GLU A 56 -0.52 12.01 -0.25
N ASN A 57 -0.04 11.94 1.01
CA ASN A 57 0.24 10.68 1.68
C ASN A 57 -1.01 9.87 2.03
N ALA A 58 -2.08 10.51 2.51
CA ALA A 58 -3.36 9.85 2.76
C ALA A 58 -3.95 9.27 1.46
N LYS A 59 -3.85 10.02 0.36
CA LYS A 59 -4.23 9.58 -0.98
C LYS A 59 -3.42 8.35 -1.42
N TYR A 60 -2.10 8.37 -1.22
CA TYR A 60 -1.26 7.22 -1.52
C TYR A 60 -1.65 5.98 -0.74
N LEU A 61 -1.89 6.15 0.56
CA LEU A 61 -2.26 5.08 1.48
C LEU A 61 -3.53 4.36 0.99
N GLU A 62 -4.55 5.11 0.58
CA GLU A 62 -5.79 4.58 0.01
C GLU A 62 -5.55 3.81 -1.30
N VAL A 63 -4.82 4.40 -2.24
CA VAL A 63 -4.51 3.77 -3.54
C VAL A 63 -3.73 2.48 -3.33
N LYS A 64 -2.68 2.53 -2.52
CA LYS A 64 -1.82 1.38 -2.28
C LYS A 64 -2.60 0.24 -1.63
N THR A 65 -3.47 0.54 -0.67
CA THR A 65 -4.34 -0.46 -0.03
C THR A 65 -5.28 -1.10 -1.05
N ARG A 66 -6.11 -0.32 -1.74
CA ARG A 66 -7.09 -0.90 -2.66
C ARG A 66 -6.46 -1.71 -3.81
N PHE A 67 -5.28 -1.29 -4.26
CA PHE A 67 -4.63 -1.90 -5.42
C PHE A 67 -3.64 -3.00 -5.08
N MET A 68 -3.01 -2.99 -3.89
CA MET A 68 -1.98 -3.98 -3.54
C MET A 68 -2.36 -4.88 -2.38
N THR A 69 -3.52 -4.63 -1.75
CA THR A 69 -4.05 -5.50 -0.69
C THR A 69 -5.41 -6.07 -1.15
N PRO A 70 -5.49 -7.38 -1.42
CA PRO A 70 -6.68 -7.99 -1.98
C PRO A 70 -7.89 -7.84 -1.06
N ASN A 71 -8.99 -7.29 -1.58
CA ASN A 71 -10.26 -7.06 -0.88
C ASN A 71 -10.06 -6.46 0.53
N VAL A 72 -9.36 -5.33 0.59
CA VAL A 72 -9.22 -4.52 1.80
C VAL A 72 -9.68 -3.10 1.48
N GLN A 73 -10.46 -2.52 2.39
CA GLN A 73 -10.96 -1.17 2.29
C GLN A 73 -10.71 -0.41 3.60
N THR A 74 -10.59 0.92 3.51
CA THR A 74 -10.50 1.78 4.67
C THR A 74 -11.88 1.96 5.28
N ARG A 75 -11.98 1.80 6.60
CA ARG A 75 -13.24 1.92 7.34
C ARG A 75 -13.58 3.38 7.64
N ASN A 76 -12.55 4.19 7.87
CA ASN A 76 -12.66 5.58 8.32
C ASN A 76 -11.65 6.47 7.56
N LEU A 77 -11.85 7.79 7.64
CA LEU A 77 -10.82 8.75 7.23
C LEU A 77 -9.50 8.46 7.97
N PRO A 78 -8.34 8.56 7.30
CA PRO A 78 -7.05 8.46 7.96
C PRO A 78 -6.93 9.48 9.09
N GLN A 79 -6.60 9.01 10.29
CA GLN A 79 -6.19 9.86 11.38
C GLN A 79 -4.76 10.34 11.13
N SER A 80 -4.54 11.66 11.22
CA SER A 80 -3.22 12.26 11.02
C SER A 80 -2.59 12.66 12.36
N ASP A 81 -1.38 12.16 12.61
CA ASP A 81 -0.45 12.71 13.59
C ASP A 81 0.48 13.69 12.88
N ILE A 82 0.39 14.97 13.22
CA ILE A 82 1.02 16.07 12.46
C ILE A 82 2.06 16.77 13.35
N GLY A 83 3.33 16.60 13.01
CA GLY A 83 4.44 17.40 13.51
C GLY A 83 4.74 18.61 12.63
N LEU A 84 5.69 19.46 13.03
CA LEU A 84 6.01 20.70 12.31
C LEU A 84 6.57 20.45 10.89
N PHE A 85 7.32 19.37 10.70
CA PHE A 85 8.04 19.07 9.45
C PHE A 85 7.75 17.67 8.91
N ASN A 86 6.93 16.91 9.63
CA ASN A 86 6.61 15.52 9.34
C ASN A 86 5.25 15.16 9.91
N GLY A 87 4.74 14.02 9.49
CA GLY A 87 3.55 13.45 10.08
C GLY A 87 3.34 12.01 9.65
N LYS A 88 2.25 11.44 10.15
CA LYS A 88 1.84 10.06 9.91
C LYS A 88 0.33 10.01 9.74
N ASN A 89 -0.13 9.42 8.64
CA ASN A 89 -1.53 9.02 8.47
C ASN A 89 -1.71 7.56 8.90
N ILE A 90 -2.79 7.28 9.61
CA ILE A 90 -3.16 5.93 10.06
C ILE A 90 -4.62 5.71 9.67
N ALA A 91 -4.93 4.63 8.96
CA ALA A 91 -6.31 4.24 8.66
C ALA A 91 -6.59 2.85 9.18
N GLU A 92 -7.77 2.67 9.78
CA GLU A 92 -8.31 1.35 10.10
C GLU A 92 -8.84 0.71 8.82
N VAL A 93 -8.61 -0.58 8.64
CA VAL A 93 -9.01 -1.33 7.46
C VAL A 93 -9.86 -2.53 7.81
N GLU A 94 -10.73 -2.89 6.88
CA GLU A 94 -11.61 -4.04 6.95
C GLU A 94 -11.68 -4.76 5.61
N LYS A 95 -12.23 -5.97 5.65
CA LYS A 95 -12.60 -6.77 4.46
C LYS A 95 -14.10 -6.96 4.45
N ASP A 96 -14.71 -6.88 3.28
CA ASP A 96 -16.09 -7.33 3.09
C ASP A 96 -16.07 -8.80 2.69
N VAL A 97 -16.57 -9.67 3.57
CA VAL A 97 -16.68 -11.11 3.34
C VAL A 97 -18.16 -11.45 3.13
N ASP A 98 -18.62 -11.25 1.91
CA ASP A 98 -20.00 -11.52 1.48
C ASP A 98 -21.06 -10.76 2.30
N GLY A 99 -20.83 -9.49 2.58
CA GLY A 99 -21.68 -8.61 3.40
C GLY A 99 -21.26 -8.53 4.88
N TYR A 100 -20.27 -9.31 5.31
CA TYR A 100 -19.75 -9.29 6.67
C TYR A 100 -18.49 -8.41 6.74
N PRO A 101 -18.49 -7.31 7.52
CA PRO A 101 -17.28 -6.52 7.73
C PRO A 101 -16.35 -7.22 8.72
N VAL A 102 -15.16 -7.59 8.27
CA VAL A 102 -14.11 -8.23 9.09
C VAL A 102 -12.99 -7.23 9.32
N GLU A 103 -12.73 -6.88 10.59
CA GLU A 103 -11.62 -5.98 10.95
C GLU A 103 -10.27 -6.59 10.53
N TRP A 104 -9.44 -5.82 9.82
CA TRP A 104 -8.19 -6.31 9.24
C TRP A 104 -6.93 -5.58 9.75
N GLY A 105 -7.12 -4.70 10.75
CA GLY A 105 -6.05 -3.97 11.43
C GLY A 105 -5.90 -2.55 10.91
N ASN A 106 -4.67 -2.04 10.95
CA ASN A 106 -4.35 -0.66 10.58
C ASN A 106 -3.30 -0.64 9.47
N ILE A 107 -3.38 0.39 8.64
CA ILE A 107 -2.34 0.75 7.66
C ILE A 107 -1.81 2.13 8.00
N SER A 108 -0.54 2.41 7.76
CA SER A 108 -0.01 3.74 8.03
C SER A 108 1.02 4.24 7.01
N GLY A 109 1.04 5.55 6.83
CA GLY A 109 1.97 6.24 5.95
C GLY A 109 2.63 7.41 6.65
N THR A 110 3.96 7.50 6.58
CA THR A 110 4.70 8.67 7.08
C THR A 110 4.96 9.66 5.94
N TYR A 111 5.07 10.94 6.27
CA TYR A 111 5.44 12.01 5.34
C TYR A 111 6.32 13.07 6.01
N ASN A 112 7.01 13.88 5.20
CA ASN A 112 7.76 15.04 5.67
C ASN A 112 7.76 16.16 4.62
N ILE A 113 8.21 17.36 4.99
CA ILE A 113 8.20 18.52 4.08
C ILE A 113 9.33 18.53 3.04
N PHE A 114 10.42 17.78 3.26
CA PHE A 114 11.62 17.81 2.41
C PHE A 114 11.59 16.76 1.30
N THR A 115 10.85 15.68 1.49
CA THR A 115 10.50 14.71 0.47
C THR A 115 8.99 14.78 0.30
N LYS A 116 8.50 15.02 -0.93
CA LYS A 116 7.06 15.12 -1.23
C LYS A 116 6.20 14.10 -0.47
N LEU A 117 6.71 12.87 -0.33
CA LEU A 117 6.05 11.77 0.35
C LEU A 117 7.06 10.93 1.16
N GLY A 118 6.73 10.57 2.40
CA GLY A 118 7.55 9.69 3.24
C GLY A 118 7.31 8.20 2.96
N LYS A 119 7.81 7.31 3.82
CA LYS A 119 7.63 5.85 3.65
C LYS A 119 6.21 5.45 4.05
N VAL A 120 5.54 4.65 3.22
CA VAL A 120 4.28 3.98 3.62
C VAL A 120 4.59 2.60 4.15
N ASP A 121 4.46 2.47 5.46
CA ASP A 121 4.58 1.19 6.17
C ASP A 121 3.18 0.54 6.17
N ILE A 122 2.83 -0.08 5.03
CA ILE A 122 1.56 -0.85 4.91
C ILE A 122 1.49 -1.95 5.97
N TYR A 123 2.64 -2.42 6.44
CA TYR A 123 2.76 -3.62 7.27
C TYR A 123 2.76 -3.37 8.76
N SER A 124 2.46 -2.16 9.25
CA SER A 124 1.97 -2.04 10.63
C SER A 124 0.53 -2.56 10.73
N ILE A 125 0.27 -3.77 10.21
CA ILE A 125 -0.91 -4.59 10.52
C ILE A 125 -0.74 -4.93 12.00
N GLY A 126 -1.13 -3.96 12.81
CA GLY A 126 -0.67 -3.81 14.17
C GLY A 126 -1.30 -4.88 15.04
N GLY A 127 -0.54 -5.93 15.33
CA GLY A 127 -0.60 -6.71 16.59
C GLY A 127 -1.93 -7.33 17.00
N LYS A 128 -3.01 -7.15 16.24
CA LYS A 128 -4.28 -7.82 16.42
C LYS A 128 -4.21 -9.12 15.63
N SER A 129 -4.24 -10.23 16.36
CA SER A 129 -4.51 -11.56 15.80
C SER A 129 -5.71 -11.44 14.87
N TYR A 130 -5.61 -12.01 13.66
CA TYR A 130 -6.69 -12.03 12.68
C TYR A 130 -7.98 -12.42 13.39
N PRO A 131 -9.05 -11.59 13.37
CA PRO A 131 -10.26 -11.92 14.11
C PRO A 131 -10.91 -13.22 13.62
N GLU A 132 -10.55 -13.73 12.43
CA GLU A 132 -10.64 -15.14 12.00
C GLU A 132 -10.10 -15.26 10.55
N GLY A 133 -8.89 -15.80 10.34
CA GLY A 133 -8.34 -16.03 8.99
C GLY A 133 -6.82 -15.86 8.86
N ARG A 134 -6.32 -15.90 7.61
CA ARG A 134 -4.89 -15.71 7.28
C ARG A 134 -4.69 -14.84 6.04
N ARG A 135 -3.44 -14.44 5.77
CA ARG A 135 -3.11 -13.81 4.48
C ARG A 135 -3.22 -14.85 3.37
N MET A 136 -3.88 -14.48 2.28
CA MET A 136 -3.98 -15.34 1.10
C MET A 136 -2.65 -15.39 0.34
N ASN A 137 -2.32 -16.57 -0.18
CA ASN A 137 -1.18 -16.78 -1.07
C ASN A 137 -1.63 -16.73 -2.54
N PHE A 138 -0.91 -15.94 -3.34
CA PHE A 138 -1.19 -15.75 -4.77
C PHE A 138 -0.01 -16.23 -5.61
N PHE A 139 -0.30 -17.05 -6.62
CA PHE A 139 0.71 -17.69 -7.48
C PHE A 139 0.53 -17.22 -8.92
N ASN A 140 1.56 -16.59 -9.45
CA ASN A 140 1.50 -16.07 -10.81
C ASN A 140 1.74 -17.26 -11.76
N PRO A 141 0.81 -17.57 -12.68
CA PRO A 141 0.94 -18.74 -13.55
C PRO A 141 2.16 -18.69 -14.46
N ASN A 142 2.74 -17.50 -14.69
CA ASN A 142 3.94 -17.32 -15.48
C ASN A 142 5.25 -17.46 -14.68
N ILE A 143 5.18 -17.73 -13.36
CA ILE A 143 6.33 -17.91 -12.48
C ILE A 143 6.41 -19.37 -12.05
N THR A 144 7.61 -19.95 -12.16
CA THR A 144 7.90 -21.25 -11.55
C THR A 144 8.48 -21.03 -10.17
N TYR A 145 7.73 -21.45 -9.16
CA TYR A 145 8.13 -21.39 -7.77
C TYR A 145 8.85 -22.67 -7.36
N LYS A 146 9.99 -22.50 -6.70
CA LYS A 146 10.70 -23.58 -6.04
C LYS A 146 11.05 -23.19 -4.63
N TYR A 147 11.23 -24.16 -3.76
CA TYR A 147 11.61 -23.94 -2.37
C TYR A 147 12.80 -24.79 -1.94
N ILE A 148 13.47 -24.35 -0.89
CA ILE A 148 14.51 -25.11 -0.18
C ILE A 148 14.25 -24.97 1.33
N THR A 149 14.27 -26.08 2.06
CA THR A 149 14.02 -26.10 3.51
C THR A 149 15.22 -25.59 4.30
N ALA A 150 15.00 -25.11 5.53
CA ALA A 150 16.09 -24.67 6.41
C ALA A 150 17.09 -25.80 6.67
N ASP A 151 16.61 -27.02 6.95
CA ASP A 151 17.46 -28.20 7.09
C ASP A 151 18.38 -28.44 5.89
N THR A 152 17.83 -28.32 4.68
CA THR A 152 18.61 -28.50 3.44
C THR A 152 19.65 -27.40 3.27
N GLN A 153 19.29 -26.16 3.60
CA GLN A 153 20.21 -25.02 3.59
C GLN A 153 21.35 -25.22 4.60
N ASP A 154 21.02 -25.60 5.82
CA ASP A 154 21.97 -25.83 6.91
C ASP A 154 22.95 -26.94 6.57
N LYS A 155 22.46 -28.03 5.99
CA LYS A 155 23.30 -29.11 5.47
C LYS A 155 24.23 -28.61 4.37
N ALA A 156 23.71 -27.87 3.38
CA ALA A 156 24.53 -27.32 2.30
C ALA A 156 25.59 -26.32 2.81
N ILE A 157 25.28 -25.53 3.84
CA ILE A 157 26.24 -24.62 4.48
C ILE A 157 27.35 -25.40 5.17
N LYS A 158 27.02 -26.44 5.95
CA LYS A 158 28.00 -27.31 6.64
C LYS A 158 28.93 -28.01 5.65
N GLU A 159 28.39 -28.46 4.52
CA GLU A 159 29.12 -29.12 3.43
C GLU A 159 29.87 -28.14 2.51
N LYS A 160 29.74 -26.82 2.74
CA LYS A 160 30.25 -25.75 1.85
C LYS A 160 29.72 -25.86 0.41
N ASN A 161 28.56 -26.48 0.22
CA ASN A 161 27.86 -26.61 -1.05
C ASN A 161 26.99 -25.37 -1.33
N TYR A 162 27.63 -24.21 -1.41
CA TYR A 162 26.97 -22.95 -1.73
C TYR A 162 27.95 -21.96 -2.35
N THR A 163 27.42 -20.94 -3.01
CA THR A 163 28.21 -19.82 -3.53
C THR A 163 27.81 -18.52 -2.87
N LYS A 164 28.79 -17.71 -2.44
CA LYS A 164 28.52 -16.33 -2.00
C LYS A 164 28.50 -15.40 -3.20
N LYS A 165 27.39 -14.71 -3.42
CA LYS A 165 27.29 -13.64 -4.42
C LYS A 165 27.45 -12.29 -3.72
N LYS A 166 28.17 -11.38 -4.37
CA LYS A 166 28.28 -9.98 -3.94
C LYS A 166 27.49 -9.10 -4.89
N GLY A 167 26.67 -8.23 -4.33
CA GLY A 167 25.94 -7.19 -5.03
C GLY A 167 26.78 -5.94 -5.24
N LYS A 168 26.28 -5.04 -6.08
CA LYS A 168 26.95 -3.78 -6.45
C LYS A 168 27.17 -2.84 -5.26
N ASN A 169 26.38 -2.98 -4.18
CA ASN A 169 26.42 -2.10 -3.01
C ASN A 169 27.15 -2.75 -1.81
N GLY A 170 27.96 -3.79 -2.04
CA GLY A 170 28.65 -4.53 -0.97
C GLY A 170 27.77 -5.54 -0.23
N SER A 171 26.47 -5.62 -0.53
CA SER A 171 25.59 -6.68 -0.04
C SER A 171 26.10 -8.05 -0.47
N SER A 172 25.96 -9.08 0.36
CA SER A 172 26.26 -10.46 -0.03
C SER A 172 25.14 -11.40 0.34
N TRP A 173 24.82 -12.35 -0.53
CA TRP A 173 23.84 -13.39 -0.25
C TRP A 173 24.39 -14.77 -0.63
N THR A 174 23.87 -15.78 0.05
CA THR A 174 24.15 -17.19 -0.22
C THR A 174 23.29 -17.66 -1.37
N ARG A 175 23.87 -18.40 -2.30
CA ARG A 175 23.15 -19.08 -3.38
C ARG A 175 23.46 -20.57 -3.34
N PHE A 176 22.41 -21.35 -3.14
CA PHE A 176 22.44 -22.81 -3.18
C PHE A 176 22.39 -23.35 -4.63
N PRO A 177 22.93 -24.55 -4.88
CA PRO A 177 22.76 -25.29 -6.13
C PRO A 177 21.29 -25.53 -6.47
N GLU A 178 21.02 -25.66 -7.76
CA GLU A 178 19.65 -25.62 -8.30
C GLU A 178 18.86 -26.93 -8.12
N ASP A 179 19.58 -28.02 -7.92
CA ASP A 179 19.11 -29.35 -7.60
C ASP A 179 18.67 -29.51 -6.13
N LEU A 180 19.06 -28.57 -5.25
CA LEU A 180 18.57 -28.54 -3.87
C LEU A 180 17.18 -27.91 -3.72
N TYR A 181 16.67 -27.30 -4.78
CA TYR A 181 15.34 -26.68 -4.77
C TYR A 181 14.29 -27.61 -5.33
N GLU A 182 13.22 -27.79 -4.56
CA GLU A 182 12.05 -28.59 -4.92
C GLU A 182 10.95 -27.71 -5.50
N LYS A 183 10.09 -28.27 -6.36
CA LYS A 183 8.91 -27.54 -6.82
C LYS A 183 7.90 -27.43 -5.69
N ILE A 184 7.28 -26.27 -5.54
CA ILE A 184 6.21 -26.11 -4.55
C ILE A 184 5.00 -26.98 -4.91
N THR A 185 4.27 -27.41 -3.89
CA THR A 185 2.88 -27.84 -4.04
C THR A 185 1.99 -26.62 -3.80
N TYR A 186 1.10 -26.33 -4.75
CA TYR A 186 0.19 -25.19 -4.61
C TYR A 186 -0.86 -25.48 -3.53
N PRO A 187 -1.17 -24.50 -2.65
CA PRO A 187 -2.22 -24.66 -1.67
C PRO A 187 -3.57 -24.83 -2.35
N ASN A 188 -4.40 -25.70 -1.79
CA ASN A 188 -5.79 -25.86 -2.19
C ASN A 188 -6.64 -26.04 -0.95
N ASP A 189 -7.11 -24.92 -0.41
CA ASP A 189 -7.88 -24.91 0.83
C ASP A 189 -9.37 -25.23 0.62
N LEU A 190 -9.84 -25.42 -0.63
CA LEU A 190 -11.27 -25.53 -0.94
C LEU A 190 -11.96 -26.64 -0.16
N GLU A 191 -11.33 -27.82 -0.03
CA GLU A 191 -11.90 -28.94 0.71
C GLU A 191 -12.09 -28.60 2.20
N ASN A 192 -11.12 -27.91 2.81
CA ASN A 192 -11.20 -27.51 4.22
C ASN A 192 -12.21 -26.37 4.42
N ILE A 193 -12.30 -25.45 3.47
CA ILE A 193 -13.29 -24.36 3.48
C ILE A 193 -14.70 -24.95 3.47
N VAL A 194 -14.99 -25.90 2.57
CA VAL A 194 -16.33 -26.51 2.44
C VAL A 194 -16.75 -27.24 3.71
N LYS A 195 -15.81 -27.82 4.47
CA LYS A 195 -16.09 -28.48 5.75
C LYS A 195 -16.40 -27.51 6.88
N ALA A 196 -16.05 -26.23 6.74
CA ALA A 196 -16.27 -25.21 7.75
C ALA A 196 -17.71 -24.67 7.67
N GLU A 197 -18.65 -25.40 8.26
CA GLU A 197 -20.08 -25.06 8.24
C GLU A 197 -20.39 -23.72 8.94
N ASN A 198 -21.51 -23.08 8.54
CA ASN A 198 -22.04 -21.85 9.12
C ASN A 198 -21.09 -20.63 9.08
N ARG A 199 -20.33 -20.49 7.99
CA ARG A 199 -19.35 -19.40 7.82
C ARG A 199 -19.46 -18.74 6.46
N VAL A 200 -19.15 -17.46 6.42
CA VAL A 200 -18.75 -16.76 5.19
C VAL A 200 -17.23 -16.74 5.12
N VAL A 201 -16.69 -16.92 3.94
CA VAL A 201 -15.25 -17.09 3.71
C VAL A 201 -14.83 -16.31 2.47
N GLU A 202 -13.65 -15.70 2.56
CA GLU A 202 -12.91 -15.13 1.46
C GLU A 202 -11.86 -16.13 0.96
N VAL A 203 -11.77 -16.31 -0.36
CA VAL A 203 -10.82 -17.24 -0.98
C VAL A 203 -10.14 -16.58 -2.16
N GLY A 204 -8.81 -16.55 -2.11
CA GLY A 204 -7.95 -16.15 -3.21
C GLY A 204 -7.73 -17.32 -4.15
N ILE A 205 -8.17 -17.17 -5.40
CA ILE A 205 -8.00 -18.14 -6.47
C ILE A 205 -6.93 -17.64 -7.43
N SER A 206 -5.84 -18.40 -7.56
CA SER A 206 -4.82 -18.19 -8.59
C SER A 206 -5.15 -19.05 -9.79
N PHE A 207 -5.14 -18.44 -10.98
CA PHE A 207 -5.46 -19.12 -12.22
C PHE A 207 -4.28 -19.93 -12.77
N ASP A 208 -4.56 -20.94 -13.59
CA ASP A 208 -3.56 -21.75 -14.31
C ASP A 208 -2.86 -20.98 -15.44
N LYS A 209 -3.50 -19.94 -15.97
CA LYS A 209 -2.95 -18.98 -16.93
C LYS A 209 -3.66 -17.62 -16.79
N PRO A 210 -3.11 -16.55 -17.39
CA PRO A 210 -3.84 -15.29 -17.46
C PRO A 210 -5.12 -15.43 -18.28
N TYR A 211 -6.22 -14.88 -17.78
CA TYR A 211 -7.53 -14.87 -18.46
C TYR A 211 -8.03 -13.45 -18.70
N THR A 212 -8.81 -13.25 -19.75
CA THR A 212 -9.54 -12.00 -19.98
C THR A 212 -10.70 -11.85 -19.00
N TYR A 213 -11.16 -10.62 -18.78
CA TYR A 213 -12.33 -10.35 -17.94
C TYR A 213 -13.56 -11.19 -18.36
N GLU A 214 -13.84 -11.27 -19.67
CA GLU A 214 -15.00 -12.01 -20.20
C GLU A 214 -14.91 -13.51 -19.97
N GLU A 215 -13.71 -14.10 -20.06
CA GLU A 215 -13.50 -15.50 -19.72
C GLU A 215 -13.75 -15.75 -18.24
N VAL A 216 -13.21 -14.88 -17.37
CA VAL A 216 -13.44 -14.98 -15.92
C VAL A 216 -14.92 -14.90 -15.60
N GLN A 217 -15.68 -13.94 -16.16
CA GLN A 217 -17.12 -13.85 -15.91
C GLN A 217 -17.89 -15.12 -16.26
N LYS A 218 -17.47 -15.87 -17.29
CA LYS A 218 -18.10 -17.15 -17.67
C LYS A 218 -17.74 -18.31 -16.73
N MET A 219 -16.65 -18.18 -15.96
CA MET A 219 -16.19 -19.17 -14.99
C MET A 219 -16.76 -18.95 -13.60
N LEU A 220 -17.17 -17.71 -13.28
CA LEU A 220 -17.66 -17.32 -11.97
C LEU A 220 -19.02 -17.96 -11.65
N PRO A 221 -19.17 -18.60 -10.49
CA PRO A 221 -20.47 -19.02 -10.02
C PRO A 221 -21.37 -17.86 -9.60
N ASP A 222 -22.69 -17.99 -9.83
CA ASP A 222 -23.68 -16.95 -9.52
C ASP A 222 -23.90 -16.73 -8.01
N ASN A 223 -23.58 -17.73 -7.18
CA ASN A 223 -23.72 -17.76 -5.71
C ASN A 223 -22.40 -17.44 -4.98
N LEU A 224 -21.41 -16.88 -5.68
CA LEU A 224 -20.22 -16.30 -5.07
C LEU A 224 -20.10 -14.84 -5.49
N THR A 225 -19.64 -14.01 -4.57
CA THR A 225 -19.38 -12.59 -4.80
C THR A 225 -17.94 -12.42 -5.25
N GLN A 226 -17.72 -11.68 -6.34
CA GLN A 226 -16.39 -11.27 -6.73
C GLN A 226 -15.98 -10.03 -5.93
N ALA A 227 -14.95 -10.18 -5.09
CA ALA A 227 -14.48 -9.12 -4.21
C ALA A 227 -13.27 -8.35 -4.78
N TRP A 228 -12.37 -9.06 -5.48
CA TRP A 228 -11.16 -8.44 -6.04
C TRP A 228 -10.62 -9.21 -7.25
N TYR A 229 -10.06 -8.51 -8.24
CA TYR A 229 -9.41 -9.08 -9.42
C TYR A 229 -7.92 -8.88 -9.30
N TRP A 230 -7.14 -9.95 -9.47
CA TRP A 230 -5.70 -9.87 -9.55
C TRP A 230 -5.26 -9.65 -11.00
N VAL A 231 -4.63 -8.52 -11.26
CA VAL A 231 -4.14 -8.09 -12.57
C VAL A 231 -2.82 -8.77 -12.91
N SER A 232 -2.71 -9.21 -14.15
CA SER A 232 -1.53 -9.86 -14.72
C SER A 232 -0.56 -8.85 -15.35
N GLU A 233 0.74 -9.17 -15.35
CA GLU A 233 1.72 -8.56 -16.29
C GLU A 233 1.45 -8.99 -17.76
N GLY A 234 0.45 -9.86 -18.01
CA GLY A 234 0.07 -10.40 -19.32
C GLY A 234 0.93 -11.60 -19.75
N GLU A 235 0.65 -12.17 -20.92
CA GLU A 235 1.41 -13.33 -21.46
C GLU A 235 2.89 -13.03 -21.70
N GLN A 236 3.23 -11.75 -21.89
CA GLN A 236 4.60 -11.28 -22.11
C GLN A 236 5.39 -11.11 -20.81
N ALA A 237 4.79 -11.40 -19.65
CA ALA A 237 5.52 -11.49 -18.40
C ALA A 237 6.64 -12.52 -18.58
N SER A 238 7.90 -12.09 -18.45
CA SER A 238 9.04 -12.99 -18.60
C SER A 238 8.83 -14.21 -17.70
N LYS A 239 8.97 -15.44 -18.22
CA LYS A 239 8.93 -16.66 -17.41
C LYS A 239 10.03 -16.60 -16.36
N LYS A 240 9.67 -16.20 -15.13
CA LYS A 240 10.61 -16.04 -14.02
C LYS A 240 10.68 -17.37 -13.26
N LYS A 241 11.86 -17.66 -12.71
CA LYS A 241 12.01 -18.66 -11.67
C LYS A 241 12.19 -17.92 -10.37
N GLU A 242 11.41 -18.29 -9.37
CA GLU A 242 11.46 -17.70 -8.06
C GLU A 242 11.82 -18.77 -7.03
N HIS A 243 12.81 -18.47 -6.20
CA HIS A 243 13.31 -19.35 -5.16
C HIS A 243 12.85 -18.83 -3.81
N ILE A 244 12.09 -19.66 -3.12
CA ILE A 244 11.58 -19.41 -1.77
C ILE A 244 12.46 -20.16 -0.78
N HIS A 245 12.82 -19.52 0.32
CA HIS A 245 13.52 -20.17 1.42
C HIS A 245 12.47 -20.42 2.51
N LEU A 246 12.22 -21.68 2.86
CA LEU A 246 11.33 -22.01 3.97
C LEU A 246 12.13 -22.07 5.27
N ASN A 247 11.64 -21.38 6.30
CA ASN A 247 12.11 -21.55 7.66
C ASN A 247 11.20 -22.55 8.37
N ASP A 248 11.72 -23.30 9.34
CA ASP A 248 10.96 -24.34 10.07
C ASP A 248 9.75 -23.80 10.87
N ALA A 249 9.58 -22.49 10.96
CA ALA A 249 8.44 -21.82 11.59
C ALA A 249 7.34 -21.35 10.61
N ASP A 250 7.59 -21.39 9.30
CA ASP A 250 6.70 -20.89 8.25
C ASP A 250 6.16 -22.07 7.43
N GLU A 251 5.24 -22.86 7.99
CA GLU A 251 4.51 -23.91 7.25
C GLU A 251 3.60 -23.33 6.14
N ASP A 252 3.29 -22.03 6.23
CA ASP A 252 2.59 -21.32 5.16
C ASP A 252 3.63 -20.83 4.14
N ILE A 253 3.64 -21.45 2.95
CA ILE A 253 4.43 -21.01 1.80
C ILE A 253 3.97 -19.60 1.41
N PHE A 254 4.58 -18.59 2.00
CA PHE A 254 4.44 -17.20 1.58
C PHE A 254 5.19 -17.08 0.26
N ALA A 255 4.47 -17.16 -0.86
CA ALA A 255 4.94 -16.58 -2.10
C ALA A 255 4.53 -15.09 -2.05
N PRO A 256 5.42 -14.15 -1.69
CA PRO A 256 5.11 -12.73 -1.69
C PRO A 256 5.07 -12.23 -3.14
N THR A 257 4.16 -12.78 -3.94
CA THR A 257 3.91 -12.22 -5.26
C THR A 257 3.28 -10.86 -5.02
N VAL A 258 3.94 -9.80 -5.47
CA VAL A 258 3.36 -8.46 -5.46
C VAL A 258 2.08 -8.54 -6.29
N THR A 259 0.93 -8.38 -5.65
CA THR A 259 -0.36 -8.42 -6.31
C THR A 259 -0.81 -6.99 -6.59
N PHE A 260 -1.34 -6.77 -7.79
CA PHE A 260 -1.99 -5.53 -8.18
C PHE A 260 -3.40 -5.86 -8.61
N GLY A 261 -4.40 -5.05 -8.27
CA GLY A 261 -5.76 -5.42 -8.60
C GLY A 261 -6.81 -4.38 -8.29
N TYR A 262 -8.06 -4.77 -8.49
CA TYR A 262 -9.20 -3.89 -8.33
C TYR A 262 -10.49 -4.65 -8.01
N SER A 263 -11.41 -4.00 -7.30
CA SER A 263 -12.79 -4.50 -7.12
C SER A 263 -13.70 -4.03 -8.26
N ASN A 264 -14.73 -4.84 -8.56
CA ASN A 264 -15.74 -4.49 -9.56
C ASN A 264 -16.86 -3.59 -9.02
N SER A 265 -16.99 -3.46 -7.69
CA SER A 265 -18.01 -2.65 -7.03
C SER A 265 -18.08 -1.27 -7.70
N SER A 266 -19.23 -1.00 -8.31
CA SER A 266 -19.48 0.02 -9.33
C SER A 266 -19.56 1.43 -8.79
N ASP A 267 -18.55 1.84 -8.04
CA ASP A 267 -18.17 3.24 -7.81
C ASP A 267 -16.71 3.28 -7.33
N PHE A 268 -15.77 3.38 -8.27
CA PHE A 268 -14.45 3.91 -7.94
C PHE A 268 -14.60 5.42 -7.73
N LYS A 269 -15.18 5.81 -6.60
CA LYS A 269 -15.20 7.19 -6.14
C LYS A 269 -14.13 7.31 -5.08
N TYR A 270 -12.92 7.72 -5.46
CA TYR A 270 -12.07 8.37 -4.47
C TYR A 270 -12.81 9.65 -4.04
N GLY A 271 -13.50 9.57 -2.91
CA GLY A 271 -14.48 10.59 -2.50
C GLY A 271 -15.40 10.14 -1.37
N ASP A 272 -15.50 8.84 -1.07
CA ASP A 272 -16.17 8.37 0.16
C ASP A 272 -15.25 8.45 1.40
N LEU A 273 -13.96 8.75 1.20
CA LEU A 273 -13.19 9.49 2.18
C LEU A 273 -13.78 10.89 2.23
N GLN A 274 -14.28 11.35 3.38
CA GLN A 274 -14.75 12.71 3.66
C GLN A 274 -13.64 13.79 3.51
N LEU A 275 -12.88 13.79 2.41
CA LEU A 275 -11.84 14.74 2.04
C LEU A 275 -12.39 15.95 1.25
N GLY A 276 -13.71 16.00 1.03
CA GLY A 276 -14.43 17.13 0.43
C GLY A 276 -14.10 17.41 -1.03
N ASP A 277 -14.32 18.65 -1.47
CA ASP A 277 -14.17 19.15 -2.85
C ASP A 277 -12.71 19.17 -3.38
N TYR A 278 -11.73 18.69 -2.60
CA TYR A 278 -10.30 18.68 -2.96
C TYR A 278 -9.90 17.53 -3.89
N TRP A 279 -10.85 16.64 -4.20
CA TRP A 279 -10.74 15.60 -5.22
C TRP A 279 -11.47 16.01 -6.51
N LYS A 280 -10.85 16.86 -7.33
CA LYS A 280 -11.30 17.09 -8.72
C LYS A 280 -10.41 16.29 -9.67
N GLY A 281 -10.84 15.10 -10.10
CA GLY A 281 -10.13 14.26 -11.07
C GLY A 281 -10.87 12.97 -11.43
N ASP A 282 -10.48 12.34 -12.54
CA ASP A 282 -10.94 10.99 -12.90
C ASP A 282 -10.38 9.99 -11.89
N ASN A 283 -11.26 9.29 -11.18
CA ASN A 283 -10.93 8.28 -10.18
C ASN A 283 -10.86 6.87 -10.79
N GLY A 284 -10.81 6.79 -12.11
CA GLY A 284 -10.68 5.56 -12.86
C GLY A 284 -9.39 4.81 -12.57
N LEU A 285 -9.41 3.54 -12.96
CA LEU A 285 -8.31 2.61 -12.82
C LEU A 285 -6.98 3.19 -13.35
N ASN A 286 -7.02 3.85 -14.52
CA ASN A 286 -5.86 4.46 -15.13
C ASN A 286 -5.21 5.54 -14.23
N THR A 287 -6.01 6.39 -13.58
CA THR A 287 -5.48 7.39 -12.65
C THR A 287 -4.81 6.75 -11.45
N ALA A 288 -5.38 5.68 -10.89
CA ALA A 288 -4.76 4.99 -9.77
C ALA A 288 -3.41 4.35 -10.15
N PHE A 289 -3.34 3.73 -11.33
CA PHE A 289 -2.11 3.16 -11.87
C PHE A 289 -1.06 4.25 -12.18
N GLU A 290 -1.45 5.35 -12.82
CA GLU A 290 -0.56 6.49 -13.10
C GLU A 290 -0.09 7.19 -11.82
N MET A 291 -0.94 7.23 -10.79
CA MET A 291 -0.54 7.69 -9.47
C MET A 291 0.55 6.77 -8.92
N LEU A 292 0.33 5.45 -8.89
CA LEU A 292 1.35 4.49 -8.45
C LEU A 292 2.68 4.66 -9.22
N LYS A 293 2.63 5.11 -10.49
CA LYS A 293 3.79 5.29 -11.36
C LYS A 293 4.52 6.64 -11.21
N THR A 294 3.82 7.76 -11.09
CA THR A 294 4.42 9.11 -11.22
C THR A 294 4.94 9.62 -9.88
N ASP A 295 4.05 9.91 -8.93
CA ASP A 295 4.39 10.55 -7.67
C ASP A 295 4.84 9.56 -6.58
N TYR A 296 4.39 8.30 -6.68
CA TYR A 296 4.57 7.30 -5.61
C TYR A 296 5.64 6.23 -5.90
N SER A 297 6.07 6.07 -7.16
CA SER A 297 7.05 5.06 -7.57
C SER A 297 8.42 5.24 -6.89
N LEU A 298 8.82 6.47 -6.56
CA LEU A 298 10.12 6.76 -5.92
C LEU A 298 10.33 6.08 -4.55
N LYS A 299 9.26 5.58 -3.92
CA LYS A 299 9.31 4.85 -2.64
C LYS A 299 8.92 3.38 -2.75
N MET A 300 8.40 2.94 -3.89
CA MET A 300 8.12 1.52 -4.14
C MET A 300 9.43 0.74 -4.23
N GLU A 301 9.42 -0.52 -3.82
CA GLU A 301 10.56 -1.41 -4.05
C GLU A 301 10.76 -1.58 -5.56
N LYS A 302 12.02 -1.75 -5.99
CA LYS A 302 12.34 -1.83 -7.43
C LYS A 302 11.59 -2.95 -8.15
N ASP A 303 11.34 -4.05 -7.46
CA ASP A 303 10.63 -5.18 -8.01
C ASP A 303 9.13 -4.90 -8.16
N GLU A 304 8.51 -4.17 -7.21
CA GLU A 304 7.13 -3.70 -7.32
C GLU A 304 6.96 -2.76 -8.52
N GLN A 305 7.88 -1.80 -8.69
CA GLN A 305 7.86 -0.87 -9.82
C GLN A 305 7.94 -1.60 -11.16
N LYS A 306 8.83 -2.60 -11.26
CA LYS A 306 9.01 -3.38 -12.48
C LYS A 306 7.75 -4.16 -12.86
N ILE A 307 7.06 -4.73 -11.87
CA ILE A 307 5.80 -5.44 -12.09
C ILE A 307 4.72 -4.46 -12.56
N LEU A 308 4.61 -3.31 -11.88
CA LEU A 308 3.67 -2.25 -12.25
C LEU A 308 3.91 -1.77 -13.69
N ASP A 309 5.15 -1.52 -14.07
CA ASP A 309 5.54 -1.13 -15.44
C ASP A 309 5.15 -2.21 -16.46
N GLY A 310 5.33 -3.49 -16.11
CA GLY A 310 4.89 -4.63 -16.93
C GLY A 310 3.38 -4.61 -17.16
N ILE A 311 2.61 -4.43 -16.09
CA ILE A 311 1.14 -4.33 -16.15
C ILE A 311 0.71 -3.17 -17.05
N LEU A 312 1.24 -1.98 -16.81
CA LEU A 312 0.95 -0.75 -17.56
C LEU A 312 1.25 -0.90 -19.04
N LYS A 313 2.37 -1.53 -19.38
CA LYS A 313 2.82 -1.74 -20.76
C LYS A 313 1.93 -2.75 -21.50
N ASN A 314 1.51 -3.81 -20.82
CA ASN A 314 0.94 -4.99 -21.48
C ASN A 314 -0.60 -5.07 -21.45
N ASN A 315 -1.29 -4.32 -20.58
CA ASN A 315 -2.74 -4.43 -20.40
C ASN A 315 -3.55 -3.27 -20.98
N HIS A 316 -2.94 -2.40 -21.79
CA HIS A 316 -3.61 -1.30 -22.52
C HIS A 316 -4.78 -0.67 -21.73
N LEU A 317 -4.50 -0.13 -20.53
CA LEU A 317 -5.40 0.21 -19.40
C LEU A 317 -6.54 1.22 -19.66
N LYS A 318 -7.12 1.22 -20.86
CA LYS A 318 -8.23 2.05 -21.28
C LYS A 318 -9.54 1.60 -20.63
N ASN A 319 -9.72 0.29 -20.44
CA ASN A 319 -10.87 -0.29 -19.77
C ASN A 319 -10.43 -1.43 -18.84
N LYS A 320 -11.06 -1.54 -17.65
CA LYS A 320 -10.90 -2.69 -16.73
C LYS A 320 -11.08 -4.04 -17.44
N LYS A 321 -11.97 -4.08 -18.43
CA LYS A 321 -12.31 -5.28 -19.20
C LYS A 321 -11.21 -5.75 -20.16
N ASP A 322 -10.31 -4.85 -20.55
CA ASP A 322 -9.22 -5.15 -21.50
C ASP A 322 -8.02 -5.81 -20.82
N MET A 323 -8.09 -5.96 -19.48
CA MET A 323 -6.98 -6.46 -18.67
C MET A 323 -6.99 -7.98 -18.58
N LEU A 324 -5.78 -8.54 -18.58
CA LEU A 324 -5.55 -9.93 -18.22
C LEU A 324 -5.47 -10.07 -16.70
N LEU A 325 -6.03 -11.17 -16.21
CA LEU A 325 -6.21 -11.47 -14.80
C LEU A 325 -5.43 -12.75 -14.46
N ASN A 326 -4.64 -12.71 -13.39
CA ASN A 326 -3.92 -13.87 -12.85
C ASN A 326 -4.72 -14.61 -11.77
N GLY A 327 -5.79 -14.02 -11.29
CA GLY A 327 -6.61 -14.60 -10.23
C GLY A 327 -7.73 -13.69 -9.79
N ILE A 328 -8.49 -14.16 -8.81
CA ILE A 328 -9.64 -13.48 -8.22
C ILE A 328 -9.69 -13.74 -6.73
N VAL A 329 -10.35 -12.84 -6.02
CA VAL A 329 -10.84 -13.09 -4.67
C VAL A 329 -12.35 -13.24 -4.74
N LEU A 330 -12.83 -14.35 -4.22
CA LEU A 330 -14.25 -14.66 -4.08
C LEU A 330 -14.64 -14.67 -2.62
N THR A 331 -15.83 -14.18 -2.34
CA THR A 331 -16.46 -14.24 -1.02
C THR A 331 -17.81 -14.93 -1.14
N GLY A 332 -18.20 -15.65 -0.10
CA GLY A 332 -19.47 -16.35 -0.06
C GLY A 332 -19.56 -17.27 1.14
N ARG A 333 -20.69 -17.97 1.25
CA ARG A 333 -20.85 -19.06 2.21
C ARG A 333 -19.88 -20.19 1.91
N SER A 334 -19.34 -20.83 2.94
CA SER A 334 -18.36 -21.91 2.81
C SER A 334 -18.82 -23.05 1.89
N GLU A 335 -20.09 -23.45 1.98
CA GLU A 335 -20.66 -24.50 1.14
C GLU A 335 -20.67 -24.16 -0.35
N ASN A 336 -20.74 -22.87 -0.71
CA ASN A 336 -20.77 -22.43 -2.10
C ASN A 336 -19.43 -22.65 -2.82
N PHE A 337 -18.33 -22.85 -2.09
CA PHE A 337 -17.02 -23.10 -2.69
C PHE A 337 -16.86 -24.53 -3.24
N LYS A 338 -17.76 -25.47 -2.89
CA LYS A 338 -17.70 -26.87 -3.36
C LYS A 338 -17.60 -26.99 -4.87
N GLN A 339 -18.32 -26.12 -5.59
CA GLN A 339 -18.35 -26.13 -7.06
C GLN A 339 -17.04 -25.74 -7.74
N LEU A 340 -16.09 -25.16 -6.99
CA LEU A 340 -14.76 -24.81 -7.48
C LEU A 340 -13.77 -25.97 -7.36
N GLU A 341 -14.10 -27.03 -6.61
CA GLU A 341 -13.22 -28.19 -6.48
C GLU A 341 -12.96 -28.86 -7.84
N GLY A 342 -11.68 -29.16 -8.11
CA GLY A 342 -11.25 -29.87 -9.33
C GLY A 342 -11.37 -29.07 -10.63
N LYS A 343 -11.68 -27.76 -10.58
CA LYS A 343 -11.70 -26.92 -11.78
C LYS A 343 -10.29 -26.74 -12.33
N SER A 344 -10.11 -27.11 -13.60
CA SER A 344 -8.79 -27.08 -14.26
C SER A 344 -8.18 -25.69 -14.41
N TRP A 345 -9.00 -24.63 -14.36
CA TRP A 345 -8.55 -23.23 -14.44
C TRP A 345 -8.00 -22.69 -13.11
N ILE A 346 -8.04 -23.50 -12.03
CA ILE A 346 -7.52 -23.15 -10.70
C ILE A 346 -6.15 -23.81 -10.51
N GLN A 347 -5.10 -22.98 -10.37
CA GLN A 347 -3.76 -23.45 -9.99
C GLN A 347 -3.61 -23.58 -8.48
N ALA A 348 -4.15 -22.61 -7.74
CA ALA A 348 -4.08 -22.57 -6.29
C ALA A 348 -5.34 -21.91 -5.72
N ALA A 349 -5.75 -22.33 -4.53
CA ALA A 349 -6.82 -21.72 -3.77
C ALA A 349 -6.38 -21.54 -2.32
N SER A 350 -6.43 -20.30 -1.83
CA SER A 350 -5.94 -19.92 -0.51
C SER A 350 -7.05 -19.22 0.28
N ALA A 351 -7.40 -19.80 1.44
CA ALA A 351 -8.35 -19.22 2.38
C ALA A 351 -7.79 -17.92 2.97
N GLY A 352 -8.66 -16.90 3.02
CA GLY A 352 -8.38 -15.58 3.58
C GLY A 352 -9.14 -15.34 4.88
N ALA A 353 -9.80 -14.18 4.96
CA ALA A 353 -10.68 -13.85 6.08
C ALA A 353 -11.94 -14.71 6.11
N SER A 354 -12.52 -14.90 7.29
CA SER A 354 -13.80 -15.58 7.45
C SER A 354 -14.55 -15.04 8.67
N ALA A 355 -15.85 -15.28 8.72
CA ALA A 355 -16.69 -14.94 9.87
C ALA A 355 -17.79 -15.99 10.06
N GLU A 356 -18.22 -16.20 11.30
CA GLU A 356 -19.42 -16.98 11.58
C GLU A 356 -20.69 -16.25 11.09
N ILE A 357 -21.60 -17.02 10.51
CA ILE A 357 -22.90 -16.50 10.09
C ILE A 357 -23.76 -16.27 11.34
N VAL A 358 -24.30 -15.04 11.46
CA VAL A 358 -25.16 -14.63 12.57
C VAL A 358 -26.58 -14.29 12.08
N PRO A 359 -27.62 -14.38 12.94
CA PRO A 359 -29.01 -14.23 12.50
C PRO A 359 -29.40 -12.86 11.92
N TYR A 360 -28.64 -11.81 12.23
CA TYR A 360 -28.99 -10.41 11.92
C TYR A 360 -28.15 -9.78 10.80
N ILE A 361 -27.16 -10.48 10.24
CA ILE A 361 -26.42 -10.06 9.05
C ILE A 361 -26.73 -11.08 7.95
N LYS A 362 -27.26 -10.61 6.82
CA LYS A 362 -27.55 -11.50 5.68
C LYS A 362 -26.35 -11.53 4.74
N PRO A 363 -25.80 -12.71 4.42
CA PRO A 363 -24.82 -12.83 3.35
C PRO A 363 -25.34 -12.24 2.05
N THR A 364 -24.46 -11.65 1.25
CA THR A 364 -24.81 -11.02 -0.02
C THR A 364 -25.23 -12.06 -1.07
N LYS A 365 -24.67 -13.27 -1.00
CA LYS A 365 -24.97 -14.38 -1.92
C LYS A 365 -25.39 -15.68 -1.24
#